data_AF-A0A0C9ZUI4-F1
#
_entry.id   AF-A0A0C9ZUI4-F1
#
_cell.length_a   1.000
_cell.length_b   1.000
_cell.length_c   1.000
_cell.angle_alpha   90.00
_cell.angle_beta   90.00
_cell.angle_gamma   90.00
#
_symmetry.space_group_name_H-M   'P 1'
#
loop_
_entity.id
_entity.type
_entity.pdbx_description
1 polymer ?
#
loop_
_entity_poly.entity_id
_entity_poly.type
_entity_poly.pdbx_seq_one_letter_code
_entity_poly.pdbx_strand_id
1 'polypeptide(L)'
;MYRKEDYEGVYYWNKDEWTKEFLGGCGVLKVKRVDGAGSALYLVDEDGVVASEAVQQKMRDQLHTLWFTLLKHRRAPISWTKIDILALEFVHLSMQNEFIHFRLCDSDWKTDQLAIQYYPQW
;
A
#
# COMPACT_ATOMS: atom_id res chain seq x y z
N MET A 1 2.73 5.20 17.18
CA MET A 1 1.95 6.09 16.29
C MET A 1 2.96 6.92 15.53
N TYR A 2 3.25 6.55 14.29
CA TYR A 2 4.29 7.17 13.47
C TYR A 2 3.80 8.55 13.01
N ARG A 3 4.52 9.63 13.35
CA ARG A 3 4.15 10.98 12.91
C ARG A 3 4.96 11.33 11.67
N LYS A 4 4.35 12.05 10.73
CA LYS A 4 5.03 12.54 9.52
C LYS A 4 6.34 13.29 9.82
N GLU A 5 6.40 13.93 10.98
CA GLU A 5 7.54 14.71 11.48
C GLU A 5 8.76 13.84 11.88
N ASP A 6 8.55 12.56 12.19
CA ASP A 6 9.61 11.63 12.60
C ASP A 6 10.44 11.13 11.42
N TYR A 7 10.04 11.46 10.19
CA TYR A 7 10.61 10.93 8.95
C TYR A 7 10.87 12.05 7.94
N GLU A 8 12.14 12.38 7.70
CA GLU A 8 12.50 13.31 6.63
C GLU A 8 12.19 12.66 5.26
N GLY A 9 11.29 13.28 4.50
CA GLY A 9 11.00 12.85 3.13
C GLY A 9 9.89 11.81 2.98
N VAL A 10 8.85 11.78 3.82
CA VAL A 10 7.76 10.83 3.56
C VAL A 10 7.00 11.16 2.27
N TYR A 11 7.21 10.33 1.25
CA TYR A 11 6.56 10.45 -0.04
C TYR A 11 5.15 9.86 -0.01
N TYR A 12 4.20 10.65 -0.48
CA TYR A 12 2.79 10.30 -0.58
C TYR A 12 2.22 9.85 0.78
N TRP A 13 2.38 10.69 1.81
CA TRP A 13 1.78 10.42 3.12
C TRP A 13 0.26 10.34 2.97
N ASN A 14 -0.32 11.25 2.18
CA ASN A 14 -1.74 11.28 1.86
C ASN A 14 -2.01 10.79 0.44
N LYS A 15 -3.15 10.12 0.23
CA LYS A 15 -3.59 9.71 -1.11
C LYS A 15 -3.70 10.88 -2.09
N ASP A 16 -4.14 12.04 -1.61
CA ASP A 16 -4.29 13.24 -2.43
C ASP A 16 -2.96 13.74 -3.01
N GLU A 17 -1.85 13.58 -2.28
CA GLU A 17 -0.52 13.94 -2.77
C GLU A 17 -0.16 13.06 -3.97
N TRP A 18 -0.39 11.75 -3.86
CA TRP A 18 -0.21 10.80 -4.95
C TRP A 18 -1.13 11.08 -6.13
N THR A 19 -2.42 11.28 -5.90
CA THR A 19 -3.41 11.53 -6.96
C THR A 19 -3.09 12.81 -7.74
N LYS A 20 -2.68 13.89 -7.06
CA LYS A 20 -2.25 15.13 -7.71
C LYS A 20 -1.02 14.93 -8.58
N GLU A 21 -0.03 14.18 -8.11
CA GLU A 21 1.20 13.93 -8.86
C GLU A 21 0.98 12.97 -10.04
N PHE A 22 0.18 11.92 -9.84
CA PHE A 22 -0.15 10.92 -10.85
C PHE A 22 -1.05 11.48 -11.96
N LEU A 23 -2.08 12.27 -11.61
CA LEU A 23 -2.99 12.91 -12.59
C LEU A 23 -2.43 14.21 -13.17
N GLY A 24 -1.56 14.90 -12.43
CA GLY A 24 -1.05 16.22 -12.79
C GLY A 24 -0.05 16.24 -13.95
N GLY A 25 0.38 15.07 -14.45
CA GLY A 25 1.10 14.97 -15.71
C GLY A 25 2.48 15.65 -15.74
N CYS A 26 3.07 16.02 -14.61
CA CYS A 26 4.38 16.69 -14.55
C CYS A 26 5.56 15.83 -15.04
N GLY A 27 5.33 14.56 -15.40
CA GLY A 27 6.30 13.67 -16.07
C GLY A 27 7.47 13.19 -15.19
N VAL A 28 7.82 13.95 -14.14
CA VAL A 28 8.89 13.63 -13.19
C VAL A 28 8.25 13.36 -11.84
N LEU A 29 8.30 12.12 -11.38
CA LEU A 29 7.94 11.82 -10.00
C LEU A 29 9.04 12.33 -9.06
N LYS A 30 8.66 12.76 -7.87
CA LYS A 30 9.59 13.15 -6.79
C LYS A 30 10.36 11.97 -6.20
N VAL A 31 9.95 10.75 -6.53
CA VAL A 31 10.53 9.50 -6.00
C VAL A 31 11.60 8.94 -6.92
N LYS A 32 12.57 8.26 -6.32
CA LYS A 32 13.63 7.57 -7.04
C LYS A 32 13.11 6.24 -7.56
N ARG A 33 13.23 6.02 -8.87
CA ARG A 33 13.01 4.72 -9.51
C ARG A 33 14.37 4.11 -9.81
N VAL A 34 14.65 2.97 -9.19
CA VAL A 34 15.81 2.15 -9.50
C VAL A 34 15.44 1.07 -10.53
N ASP A 35 16.43 0.47 -11.18
CA ASP A 35 16.20 -0.66 -12.08
C ASP A 35 15.46 -1.78 -11.34
N GLY A 36 14.37 -2.25 -11.93
CA GLY A 36 13.47 -3.23 -11.30
C GLY A 36 12.45 -2.65 -10.32
N ALA A 37 12.25 -1.33 -10.28
CA ALA A 37 11.12 -0.71 -9.57
C ALA A 37 9.79 -1.27 -10.06
N GLY A 38 8.88 -1.56 -9.12
CA GLY A 38 7.57 -2.10 -9.47
C GLY A 38 6.57 -1.04 -9.93
N SER A 39 5.43 -1.51 -10.44
CA SER A 39 4.42 -0.63 -11.05
C SER A 39 3.61 0.21 -10.05
N ALA A 40 3.51 -0.20 -8.79
CA ALA A 40 2.85 0.59 -7.74
C ALA A 40 3.81 1.64 -7.16
N LEU A 41 3.94 2.75 -7.88
CA LEU A 41 4.92 3.82 -7.64
C LEU A 41 4.73 4.60 -6.34
N TYR A 42 3.58 4.43 -5.68
CA TYR A 42 3.29 5.00 -4.36
C TYR A 42 3.86 4.17 -3.20
N LEU A 43 4.33 2.95 -3.46
CA LEU A 43 5.00 2.10 -2.48
C LEU A 43 6.46 2.53 -2.39
N VAL A 44 6.69 3.55 -1.58
CA VAL A 44 7.98 4.21 -1.42
C VAL A 44 8.47 3.97 0.01
N ASP A 45 9.76 3.70 0.16
CA ASP A 45 10.42 3.55 1.44
C ASP A 45 10.81 4.90 2.07
N GLU A 46 11.53 4.85 3.19
CA GLU A 46 11.97 6.02 3.96
C GLU A 46 12.99 6.88 3.18
N ASP A 47 13.74 6.28 2.24
CA ASP A 47 14.77 6.95 1.43
C ASP A 47 14.22 7.60 0.15
N GLY A 48 12.90 7.46 -0.08
CA GLY A 48 12.24 7.93 -1.27
C GLY A 48 12.42 7.02 -2.49
N VAL A 49 12.78 5.77 -2.28
CA VAL A 49 12.97 4.77 -3.34
C VAL A 49 11.69 3.95 -3.49
N VAL A 50 11.25 3.78 -4.73
CA VAL A 50 10.10 2.91 -5.04
C VAL A 50 10.49 1.46 -4.81
N ALA A 51 9.64 0.73 -4.08
CA ALA A 51 9.77 -0.70 -3.86
C ALA A 51 9.96 -1.44 -5.19
N SER A 52 10.94 -2.35 -5.24
CA SER A 52 11.17 -3.18 -6.42
C SER A 52 9.97 -4.09 -6.71
N GLU A 53 9.82 -4.53 -7.96
CA GLU A 53 8.74 -5.43 -8.36
C GLU A 53 8.75 -6.73 -7.55
N ALA A 54 9.94 -7.23 -7.18
CA ALA A 54 10.07 -8.39 -6.30
C ALA A 54 9.52 -8.13 -4.89
N VAL A 55 9.71 -6.93 -4.33
CA VAL A 55 9.13 -6.55 -3.04
C VAL A 55 7.62 -6.36 -3.16
N GLN A 56 7.15 -5.71 -4.24
CA GLN A 56 5.72 -5.53 -4.49
C GLN A 56 5.00 -6.87 -4.69
N GLN A 57 5.65 -7.86 -5.34
CA GLN A 57 5.11 -9.21 -5.46
C GLN A 57 4.94 -9.86 -4.08
N LYS A 58 5.93 -9.75 -3.18
CA LYS A 58 5.81 -10.26 -1.80
C LYS A 58 4.65 -9.62 -1.04
N MET A 59 4.43 -8.31 -1.22
CA MET A 59 3.29 -7.61 -0.62
C MET A 59 1.95 -8.16 -1.13
N ARG A 60 1.86 -8.45 -2.44
CA ARG A 60 0.66 -9.06 -3.04
C ARG A 60 0.45 -10.49 -2.55
N ASP A 61 1.50 -11.29 -2.46
CA ASP A 61 1.43 -12.66 -1.94
C ASP A 61 0.95 -12.68 -0.48
N GLN A 62 1.40 -11.71 0.32
CA GLN A 62 0.93 -11.56 1.69
C GLN A 62 -0.54 -11.14 1.74
N LEU A 63 -0.97 -10.17 0.92
CA LEU A 63 -2.38 -9.82 0.80
C LEU A 63 -3.24 -11.03 0.43
N HIS A 64 -2.81 -11.84 -0.55
CA HIS A 64 -3.52 -13.06 -0.95
C HIS A 64 -3.67 -14.05 0.22
N THR A 65 -2.61 -14.21 1.03
CA THR A 65 -2.62 -15.06 2.23
C THR A 65 -3.61 -14.55 3.27
N LEU A 66 -3.66 -13.24 3.48
CA LEU A 66 -4.61 -12.60 4.39
C LEU A 66 -6.05 -12.75 3.88
N TRP A 67 -6.30 -12.56 2.59
CA TRP A 67 -7.63 -12.75 2.00
C TRP A 67 -8.12 -14.19 2.12
N PHE A 68 -7.23 -15.17 1.92
CA PHE A 68 -7.54 -16.57 2.17
C PHE A 68 -7.91 -16.83 3.64
N THR A 69 -7.22 -16.16 4.57
CA THR A 69 -7.56 -16.20 6.00
C THR A 69 -8.95 -15.62 6.25
N LEU A 70 -9.25 -14.43 5.70
CA LEU A 70 -10.57 -13.82 5.80
C LEU A 70 -11.67 -14.75 5.25
N LEU A 71 -11.43 -15.42 4.12
CA LEU A 71 -12.38 -16.36 3.54
C LEU A 71 -12.62 -17.58 4.42
N LYS A 72 -11.55 -18.18 4.95
CA LYS A 72 -11.64 -19.30 5.89
C LYS A 72 -12.48 -18.94 7.12
N HIS A 73 -12.41 -17.68 7.56
CA HIS A 73 -13.19 -17.16 8.67
C HIS A 73 -14.54 -16.53 8.27
N ARG A 74 -14.97 -16.66 7.01
CA ARG A 74 -16.22 -16.09 6.46
C ARG A 74 -16.35 -14.58 6.65
N ARG A 75 -15.22 -13.88 6.52
CA ARG A 75 -15.06 -12.42 6.63
C ARG A 75 -14.54 -11.76 5.35
N ALA A 76 -14.27 -12.54 4.31
CA ALA A 76 -13.87 -12.00 3.02
C ALA A 76 -15.03 -11.18 2.40
N PRO A 77 -14.80 -9.92 2.02
CA PRO A 77 -15.85 -9.08 1.46
C PRO A 77 -16.13 -9.37 -0.02
N ILE A 78 -17.28 -8.93 -0.53
CA ILE A 78 -17.59 -9.01 -1.97
C ILE A 78 -16.70 -8.06 -2.79
N SER A 79 -16.38 -6.90 -2.23
CA SER A 79 -15.43 -5.94 -2.78
C SER A 79 -14.65 -5.32 -1.64
N TRP A 80 -13.39 -4.93 -1.88
CA TRP A 80 -12.57 -4.32 -0.83
C TRP A 80 -13.25 -3.11 -0.18
N THR A 81 -13.97 -2.31 -0.96
CA THR A 81 -14.73 -1.15 -0.47
C THR A 81 -15.91 -1.47 0.47
N LYS A 82 -16.28 -2.75 0.60
CA LYS A 82 -17.38 -3.24 1.46
C LYS A 82 -16.87 -4.13 2.61
N ILE A 83 -15.58 -4.05 2.91
CA ILE A 83 -14.96 -4.78 4.01
C ILE A 83 -15.46 -4.30 5.37
N ASP A 84 -15.64 -5.24 6.31
CA ASP A 84 -15.98 -4.90 7.68
C ASP A 84 -14.74 -4.44 8.46
N ILE A 85 -14.97 -3.65 9.53
CA ILE A 85 -13.88 -2.99 10.25
C ILE A 85 -12.86 -3.96 10.85
N LEU A 86 -13.29 -5.15 11.30
CA LEU A 86 -12.38 -6.12 11.91
C LEU A 86 -11.49 -6.77 10.86
N ALA A 87 -12.06 -7.11 9.70
CA ALA A 87 -11.31 -7.64 8.58
C ALA A 87 -10.34 -6.59 8.00
N LEU A 88 -10.75 -5.32 7.97
CA LEU A 88 -9.93 -4.19 7.53
C LEU A 88 -8.72 -3.99 8.45
N GLU A 89 -8.96 -3.85 9.75
CA GLU A 89 -7.91 -3.68 10.76
C GLU A 89 -6.93 -4.84 10.76
N PHE A 90 -7.43 -6.07 10.64
CA PHE A 90 -6.58 -7.26 10.53
C PHE A 90 -5.59 -7.15 9.35
N VAL A 91 -6.08 -6.78 8.17
CA VAL A 91 -5.21 -6.66 6.99
C VAL A 91 -4.26 -5.48 7.11
N HIS A 92 -4.73 -4.31 7.55
CA HIS A 92 -3.88 -3.14 7.75
C HIS A 92 -2.74 -3.43 8.72
N LEU A 93 -3.05 -3.96 9.91
CA LEU A 93 -2.03 -4.29 10.92
C LEU A 93 -1.05 -5.35 10.42
N SER A 94 -1.52 -6.39 9.73
CA SER A 94 -0.63 -7.41 9.16
C SER A 94 0.32 -6.83 8.12
N MET A 95 -0.18 -6.00 7.20
CA MET A 95 0.64 -5.39 6.16
C MET A 95 1.64 -4.37 6.73
N GLN A 96 1.21 -3.54 7.68
CA GLN A 96 2.09 -2.63 8.41
C GLN A 96 3.18 -3.40 9.15
N ASN A 97 2.85 -4.48 9.86
CA ASN A 97 3.82 -5.24 10.64
C ASN A 97 4.95 -5.81 9.77
N GLU A 98 4.64 -6.20 8.53
CA GLU A 98 5.61 -6.85 7.64
C GLU A 98 6.36 -5.87 6.73
N PHE A 99 5.71 -4.80 6.26
CA PHE A 99 6.33 -3.87 5.32
C PHE A 99 6.23 -2.41 5.79
N ILE A 100 7.40 -1.78 5.93
CA ILE A 100 7.53 -0.38 6.34
C ILE A 100 6.74 0.58 5.44
N HIS A 101 6.66 0.30 4.13
CA HIS A 101 5.96 1.09 3.13
C HIS A 101 4.51 1.43 3.49
N PHE A 102 3.80 0.53 4.19
CA PHE A 102 2.41 0.75 4.61
C PHE A 102 2.29 1.53 5.91
N ARG A 103 3.38 1.64 6.70
CA ARG A 103 3.44 2.54 7.87
C ARG A 103 3.69 3.99 7.47
N LEU A 104 4.29 4.20 6.30
CA LEU A 104 4.64 5.52 5.77
C LEU A 104 3.47 6.18 5.05
N CYS A 105 2.28 6.15 5.65
CA CYS A 105 1.09 6.82 5.12
C CYS A 105 0.05 7.10 6.20
N ASP A 106 -0.84 8.05 5.91
CA ASP A 106 -2.02 8.31 6.73
C ASP A 106 -3.17 7.35 6.39
N SER A 107 -3.93 6.96 7.39
CA SER A 107 -5.19 6.22 7.22
C SER A 107 -5.07 4.98 6.33
N ASP A 108 -3.92 4.30 6.33
CA ASP A 108 -3.68 3.03 5.63
C ASP A 108 -3.95 3.03 4.12
N TRP A 109 -3.95 4.23 3.50
CA TRP A 109 -4.44 4.39 2.14
C TRP A 109 -3.62 3.59 1.12
N LYS A 110 -2.32 3.36 1.38
CA LYS A 110 -1.45 2.56 0.51
C LYS A 110 -1.86 1.09 0.50
N THR A 111 -2.25 0.53 1.65
CA THR A 111 -2.77 -0.84 1.74
C THR A 111 -4.10 -0.94 1.02
N ASP A 112 -5.01 0.02 1.26
CA ASP A 112 -6.30 0.04 0.59
C ASP A 112 -6.17 0.20 -0.93
N GLN A 113 -5.28 1.06 -1.40
CA GLN A 113 -5.06 1.24 -2.83
C GLN A 113 -4.54 -0.05 -3.48
N LEU A 114 -3.62 -0.74 -2.82
CA LEU A 114 -3.10 -2.01 -3.32
C LEU A 114 -4.19 -3.08 -3.32
N ALA A 115 -4.97 -3.18 -2.24
CA ALA A 115 -6.05 -4.15 -2.14
C ALA A 115 -7.19 -3.87 -3.14
N ILE A 116 -7.59 -2.62 -3.37
CA ILE A 116 -8.57 -2.25 -4.40
C ILE A 116 -8.11 -2.71 -5.79
N GLN A 117 -6.81 -2.57 -6.09
CA GLN A 117 -6.24 -2.93 -7.39
C GLN A 117 -6.19 -4.44 -7.62
N TYR A 118 -5.88 -5.23 -6.58
CA TYR A 118 -5.57 -6.66 -6.73
C TYR A 118 -6.64 -7.61 -6.17
N TYR A 119 -7.51 -7.18 -5.25
CA TYR A 119 -8.56 -8.04 -4.68
C TYR A 119 -9.50 -8.65 -5.73
N PRO A 120 -9.92 -7.93 -6.80
CA PRO A 120 -10.76 -8.54 -7.84
C PRO A 120 -10.07 -9.63 -8.67
N GLN A 121 -8.74 -9.74 -8.60
CA GLN A 121 -7.92 -10.68 -9.37
C GLN A 121 -7.56 -11.95 -8.58
N TRP A 122 -8.03 -12.05 -7.33
CA TRP A 122 -7.75 -13.13 -6.40
C TRP A 122 -8.63 -14.36 -6.62
#